data_AF-X8BHD0-F1
#
_entry.id   AF-X8BHD0-F1
#
_cell.length_a   1.000
_cell.length_b   1.000
_cell.length_c   1.000
_cell.angle_alpha   90.00
_cell.angle_beta   90.00
_cell.angle_gamma   90.00
#
_symmetry.space_group_name_H-M   'P 1'
#
loop_
_entity.id
_entity.type
_entity.pdbx_description
1 polymer ?
#
loop_
_entity_poly.entity_id
_entity_poly.type
_entity_poly.pdbx_seq_one_letter_code
_entity_poly.pdbx_strand_id
1 'polypeptide(L)'
;MFTAAIDALPDTSDPEFSDRARVILSGLRKLQAALTKAASRERATPSVIVALSGVRTRYDDLMELAASAPGATLGQQLYVTRRRAKLSAQETANGAGLRADLLDALEADETPTEEEAARIKELIAALGG
;
A
#
# COMPACT_ATOMS: atom_id res chain seq x y z
N MET A 1 -3.01 -11.07 -15.37
CA MET A 1 -3.12 -11.99 -14.22
C MET A 1 -3.73 -11.28 -13.02
N PHE A 2 -3.14 -10.19 -12.50
CA PHE A 2 -3.70 -9.49 -11.34
C PHE A 2 -5.08 -8.86 -11.56
N THR A 3 -5.39 -8.34 -12.75
CA THR A 3 -6.73 -7.79 -13.05
C THR A 3 -7.84 -8.80 -12.76
N ALA A 4 -7.76 -10.00 -13.33
CA ALA A 4 -8.77 -11.05 -13.10
C ALA A 4 -8.86 -11.50 -11.64
N ALA A 5 -7.75 -11.45 -10.89
CA ALA A 5 -7.76 -11.78 -9.46
C ALA A 5 -8.43 -10.68 -8.62
N ILE A 6 -8.22 -9.41 -8.97
CA ILE A 6 -8.87 -8.26 -8.34
C ILE A 6 -10.37 -8.26 -8.67
N ASP A 7 -10.74 -8.50 -9.93
CA ASP A 7 -12.13 -8.56 -10.38
C ASP A 7 -12.91 -9.73 -9.73
N ALA A 8 -12.20 -10.76 -9.25
CA ALA A 8 -12.77 -11.91 -8.56
C ALA A 8 -12.79 -11.76 -7.03
N LEU A 9 -12.40 -10.60 -6.49
CA LEU A 9 -12.56 -10.33 -5.07
C LEU A 9 -14.05 -10.28 -4.70
N PRO A 10 -14.42 -10.83 -3.52
CA PRO A 10 -15.76 -10.68 -3.02
C PRO A 10 -16.04 -9.22 -2.60
N ASP A 11 -17.25 -8.96 -2.15
CA ASP A 11 -17.62 -7.66 -1.57
C ASP A 11 -16.73 -7.33 -0.35
N THR A 12 -16.48 -6.05 -0.08
CA THR A 12 -15.60 -5.62 1.02
C THR A 12 -16.13 -5.97 2.41
N SER A 13 -17.44 -6.25 2.53
CA SER A 13 -18.06 -6.75 3.75
C SER A 13 -17.91 -8.26 3.94
N ASP A 14 -17.48 -8.99 2.91
CA ASP A 14 -17.24 -10.43 2.98
C ASP A 14 -16.02 -10.72 3.88
N PRO A 15 -16.14 -11.63 4.86
CA PRO A 15 -15.02 -12.00 5.73
C PRO A 15 -13.76 -12.47 4.98
N GLU A 16 -13.90 -13.09 3.81
CA GLU A 16 -12.77 -13.57 3.00
C GLU A 16 -12.08 -12.46 2.21
N PHE A 17 -12.69 -11.28 2.08
CA PHE A 17 -12.15 -10.17 1.29
C PHE A 17 -10.74 -9.79 1.74
N SER A 18 -10.57 -9.56 3.05
CA SER A 18 -9.32 -9.05 3.61
C SER A 18 -8.12 -9.96 3.32
N ASP A 19 -8.31 -11.27 3.52
CA ASP A 19 -7.26 -12.27 3.30
C ASP A 19 -6.91 -12.39 1.80
N ARG A 20 -7.91 -12.44 0.93
CA ARG A 20 -7.69 -12.49 -0.52
C ARG A 20 -7.00 -11.22 -1.04
N ALA A 21 -7.42 -10.05 -0.57
CA ALA A 21 -6.81 -8.77 -0.93
C ALA A 21 -5.33 -8.71 -0.51
N ARG A 22 -4.99 -9.17 0.71
CA ARG A 22 -3.59 -9.23 1.18
C ARG A 22 -2.69 -10.10 0.31
N VAL A 23 -3.17 -11.25 -0.13
CA VAL A 23 -2.42 -12.13 -1.05
C VAL A 23 -2.12 -11.42 -2.36
N ILE A 24 -3.11 -10.75 -2.94
CA ILE A 24 -2.95 -9.99 -4.19
C ILE A 24 -2.00 -8.81 -4.00
N LEU A 25 -2.16 -8.02 -2.94
CA LEU A 25 -1.29 -6.89 -2.59
C LEU A 25 0.17 -7.31 -2.43
N SER A 26 0.42 -8.43 -1.75
CA SER A 26 1.77 -9.01 -1.60
C SER A 26 2.38 -9.37 -2.97
N GLY A 27 1.59 -10.00 -3.86
CA GLY A 27 2.01 -10.31 -5.22
C GLY A 27 2.33 -9.06 -6.04
N LEU A 28 1.48 -8.04 -5.99
CA LEU A 28 1.68 -6.76 -6.66
C LEU A 28 2.94 -6.05 -6.16
N ARG A 29 3.21 -6.05 -4.85
CA ARG A 29 4.42 -5.44 -4.27
C ARG A 29 5.70 -6.10 -4.77
N LYS A 30 5.73 -7.44 -4.83
CA LYS A 30 6.86 -8.19 -5.38
C LYS A 30 7.09 -7.84 -6.86
N LEU A 31 6.02 -7.74 -7.65
CA LEU A 31 6.12 -7.34 -9.05
C LEU A 31 6.59 -5.89 -9.20
N GLN A 32 6.07 -4.98 -8.37
CA GLN A 32 6.49 -3.57 -8.34
C GLN A 32 7.98 -3.43 -8.02
N ALA A 33 8.50 -4.19 -7.05
CA ALA A 33 9.92 -4.18 -6.70
C ALA A 33 10.78 -4.66 -7.87
N ALA A 34 10.39 -5.76 -8.53
CA ALA A 34 11.08 -6.28 -9.71
C ALA A 34 11.10 -5.27 -10.87
N LEU A 35 9.96 -4.63 -11.16
CA LEU A 35 9.84 -3.62 -12.22
C LEU A 35 10.57 -2.32 -11.88
N THR A 36 10.57 -1.90 -10.61
CA THR A 36 11.37 -0.75 -10.15
C THR A 36 12.85 -1.01 -10.37
N LYS A 37 13.34 -2.20 -10.02
CA LYS A 37 14.72 -2.62 -10.28
C LYS A 37 15.05 -2.72 -11.78
N ALA A 38 14.07 -3.06 -12.62
CA ALA A 38 14.27 -3.08 -14.07
C ALA A 38 14.29 -1.65 -14.65
N ALA A 39 13.41 -0.78 -14.17
CA ALA A 39 13.29 0.62 -14.58
C ALA A 39 14.49 1.48 -14.19
N SER A 40 15.20 1.14 -13.11
CA SER A 40 16.40 1.86 -12.67
C SER A 40 17.67 1.51 -13.46
N ARG A 41 17.60 0.60 -14.43
CA ARG A 41 18.75 0.24 -15.28
C ARG A 41 18.92 1.27 -16.41
N GLU A 42 20.15 1.55 -16.80
CA GLU A 42 20.48 2.48 -17.91
C GLU A 42 19.77 2.17 -19.23
N ARG A 43 19.42 0.90 -19.47
CA ARG A 43 18.74 0.42 -20.69
C ARG A 43 17.30 -0.02 -20.43
N ALA A 44 16.59 0.62 -19.50
CA ALA A 44 15.16 0.36 -19.32
C ALA A 44 14.37 0.73 -20.58
N THR A 45 13.47 -0.15 -21.03
CA THR A 45 12.62 0.10 -22.19
C THR A 45 11.34 0.85 -21.79
N PRO A 46 10.72 1.61 -22.71
CA PRO A 46 9.41 2.23 -22.44
C PRO A 46 8.34 1.22 -21.97
N SER A 47 8.38 -0.02 -22.47
CA SER A 47 7.48 -1.09 -22.03
C SER A 47 7.61 -1.45 -20.54
N VAL A 48 8.81 -1.37 -19.96
CA VAL A 48 9.02 -1.56 -18.51
C VAL A 48 8.39 -0.41 -17.72
N ILE A 49 8.50 0.82 -18.21
CA ILE A 49 7.89 1.99 -17.56
C ILE A 49 6.37 1.89 -17.58
N VAL A 50 5.77 1.51 -18.72
CA VAL A 50 4.32 1.29 -18.83
C VAL A 50 3.86 0.18 -17.90
N ALA A 51 4.60 -0.94 -17.84
CA ALA A 51 4.29 -2.04 -16.92
C ALA A 51 4.37 -1.59 -15.45
N LEU A 52 5.42 -0.86 -15.07
CA LEU A 52 5.59 -0.34 -13.71
C LEU A 52 4.45 0.61 -13.32
N SER A 53 4.08 1.52 -14.22
CA SER A 53 2.93 2.41 -14.00
C SER A 53 1.65 1.60 -13.80
N GLY A 54 1.38 0.61 -14.66
CA GLY A 54 0.18 -0.21 -14.55
C GLY A 54 0.11 -1.04 -13.27
N VAL A 55 1.24 -1.50 -12.73
CA VAL A 55 1.29 -2.21 -11.45
C VAL A 55 1.05 -1.25 -10.28
N ARG A 56 1.65 -0.06 -10.31
CA ARG A 56 1.44 0.97 -9.28
C ARG A 56 -0.02 1.40 -9.20
N THR A 57 -0.67 1.66 -10.33
CA THR A 57 -2.10 2.00 -10.36
C THR A 57 -2.95 0.91 -9.73
N ARG A 58 -2.74 -0.36 -10.10
CA ARG A 58 -3.51 -1.47 -9.51
C ARG A 58 -3.27 -1.67 -8.02
N TYR A 59 -2.04 -1.43 -7.57
CA TYR A 59 -1.72 -1.45 -6.15
C TYR A 59 -2.44 -0.32 -5.41
N ASP A 60 -2.43 0.90 -5.98
CA ASP A 60 -3.14 2.06 -5.44
C ASP A 60 -4.64 1.77 -5.33
N ASP A 61 -5.28 1.33 -6.42
CA ASP A 61 -6.72 1.03 -6.47
C ASP A 61 -7.11 -0.04 -5.43
N LEU A 62 -6.32 -1.12 -5.32
CA LEU A 62 -6.60 -2.19 -4.36
C LEU A 62 -6.33 -1.76 -2.90
N MET A 63 -5.33 -0.92 -2.65
CA MET A 63 -5.11 -0.34 -1.31
C MET A 63 -6.27 0.57 -0.90
N GLU A 64 -6.80 1.37 -1.82
CA GLU A 64 -7.97 2.21 -1.57
C GLU A 64 -9.21 1.37 -1.24
N LEU A 65 -9.47 0.33 -2.02
CA LEU A 65 -10.55 -0.60 -1.75
C LEU A 65 -10.37 -1.31 -0.40
N ALA A 66 -9.17 -1.81 -0.11
CA ALA A 66 -8.87 -2.51 1.13
C ALA A 66 -8.99 -1.61 2.36
N ALA A 67 -8.56 -0.35 2.27
CA ALA A 67 -8.70 0.62 3.34
C ALA A 67 -10.16 1.00 3.65
N SER A 68 -11.08 0.78 2.71
CA SER A 68 -12.52 1.00 2.91
C SER A 68 -13.24 -0.17 3.60
N ALA A 69 -12.60 -1.34 3.68
CA ALA A 69 -13.20 -2.53 4.28
C ALA A 69 -13.21 -2.42 5.83
N PRO A 70 -14.20 -3.01 6.52
CA PRO A 70 -14.28 -2.97 8.00
C PRO A 70 -13.03 -3.53 8.72
N GLY A 71 -12.30 -4.44 8.07
CA GLY A 71 -11.07 -5.07 8.57
C GLY A 71 -9.77 -4.42 8.11
N ALA A 72 -9.81 -3.20 7.57
CA ALA A 72 -8.65 -2.50 7.04
C ALA A 72 -7.52 -2.41 8.06
N THR A 73 -6.30 -2.80 7.67
CA THR A 73 -5.12 -2.69 8.54
C THR A 73 -4.67 -1.24 8.69
N LEU A 74 -3.92 -0.95 9.76
CA LEU A 74 -3.36 0.39 9.95
C LEU A 74 -2.46 0.82 8.78
N GLY A 75 -1.70 -0.12 8.20
CA GLY A 75 -0.88 0.15 7.01
C GLY A 75 -1.71 0.55 5.78
N GLN A 76 -2.87 -0.09 5.58
CA GLN A 76 -3.79 0.25 4.48
C GLN A 76 -4.40 1.64 4.66
N GLN A 77 -4.88 1.94 5.87
CA GLN A 77 -5.43 3.25 6.20
C GLN A 77 -4.37 4.36 6.08
N LEU A 78 -3.16 4.11 6.59
CA LEU A 78 -2.03 5.03 6.50
C LEU A 78 -1.65 5.32 5.05
N TYR A 79 -1.55 4.27 4.21
CA TYR A 79 -1.22 4.41 2.78
C TYR A 79 -2.15 5.40 2.08
N VAL A 80 -3.46 5.17 2.20
CA VAL A 80 -4.48 5.98 1.53
C VAL A 80 -4.45 7.41 2.07
N THR A 81 -4.37 7.55 3.38
CA THR A 81 -4.36 8.86 4.05
C THR A 81 -3.16 9.70 3.60
N ARG A 82 -1.93 9.15 3.65
CA ARG A 82 -0.74 9.90 3.24
C ARG A 82 -0.73 10.19 1.73
N ARG A 83 -1.26 9.29 0.90
CA ARG A 83 -1.32 9.47 -0.56
C ARG A 83 -2.29 10.58 -0.94
N ARG A 84 -3.45 10.66 -0.27
CA ARG A 84 -4.39 11.79 -0.41
C ARG A 84 -3.75 13.11 0.01
N ALA A 85 -2.95 13.09 1.08
CA ALA A 85 -2.15 14.23 1.53
C ALA A 85 -0.90 14.51 0.66
N LYS A 86 -0.64 13.69 -0.38
CA LYS A 86 0.54 13.79 -1.27
C LYS A 86 1.89 13.68 -0.54
N LEU A 87 1.92 12.94 0.56
CA LEU A 87 3.12 12.71 1.37
C LEU A 87 3.82 11.41 0.96
N SER A 88 5.15 11.49 0.84
CA SER A 88 6.00 10.31 0.77
C SER A 88 6.01 9.54 2.09
N ALA A 89 6.43 8.27 2.05
CA ALA A 89 6.65 7.49 3.26
C ALA A 89 7.68 8.19 4.17
N GLN A 90 8.77 8.72 3.61
CA GLN A 90 9.80 9.42 4.38
C GLN A 90 9.26 10.67 5.10
N GLU A 91 8.50 11.53 4.41
CA GLU A 91 7.91 12.73 5.04
C GLU A 91 6.93 12.35 6.14
N THR A 92 6.11 11.32 5.89
CA THR A 92 5.15 10.79 6.85
C THR A 92 5.86 10.25 8.10
N ALA A 93 6.95 9.49 7.92
CA ALA A 93 7.75 8.95 9.03
C ALA A 93 8.36 10.07 9.87
N ASN A 94 8.99 11.04 9.21
CA ASN A 94 9.61 12.18 9.87
C ASN A 94 8.58 12.98 10.70
N GLY A 95 7.39 13.23 10.14
CA GLY A 95 6.32 13.96 10.82
C GLY A 95 5.77 13.24 12.05
N ALA A 96 5.81 11.91 12.07
CA ALA A 96 5.35 11.09 13.19
C ALA A 96 6.48 10.64 14.15
N GLY A 97 7.73 11.05 13.89
CA GLY A 97 8.89 10.57 14.64
C GLY A 97 9.10 9.06 14.52
N LEU A 98 8.78 8.48 13.36
CA LEU A 98 8.91 7.06 13.04
C LEU A 98 10.07 6.84 12.05
N ARG A 99 10.58 5.60 12.01
CA ARG A 99 11.56 5.19 11.00
C ARG A 99 10.87 5.03 9.63
N ALA A 100 11.56 5.38 8.55
CA ALA A 100 10.94 5.40 7.22
C ALA A 100 10.63 4.00 6.67
N ASP A 101 11.49 3.03 6.94
CA ASP A 101 11.32 1.63 6.61
C ASP A 101 10.11 0.99 7.32
N LEU A 102 9.71 1.50 8.48
CA LEU A 102 8.50 1.05 9.18
C LEU A 102 7.25 1.31 8.33
N LEU A 103 7.16 2.42 7.61
CA LEU A 103 5.96 2.71 6.82
C LEU A 103 5.82 1.75 5.64
N ASP A 104 6.92 1.48 4.94
CA ASP A 104 6.94 0.48 3.88
C ASP A 104 6.61 -0.93 4.43
N ALA A 105 7.10 -1.26 5.62
CA ALA A 105 6.78 -2.50 6.33
C ALA A 105 5.31 -2.63 6.71
N LEU A 106 4.70 -1.59 7.26
CA LEU A 106 3.29 -1.58 7.66
C LEU A 106 2.36 -1.66 6.45
N GLU A 107 2.68 -0.91 5.39
CA GLU A 107 2.02 -1.05 4.09
C GLU A 107 2.22 -2.45 3.50
N ALA A 108 3.26 -3.15 3.96
CA ALA A 108 3.53 -4.54 3.68
C ALA A 108 2.90 -5.57 4.62
N ASP A 109 1.94 -5.13 5.45
CA ASP A 109 1.18 -5.96 6.40
C ASP A 109 2.03 -6.42 7.61
N GLU A 110 3.12 -5.71 7.91
CA GLU A 110 3.82 -5.88 9.17
C GLU A 110 2.95 -5.40 10.35
N THR A 111 3.06 -6.09 11.48
CA THR A 111 2.32 -5.71 12.69
C THR A 111 3.14 -4.68 13.49
N PRO A 112 2.63 -3.45 13.69
CA PRO A 112 3.33 -2.46 14.50
C PRO A 112 3.35 -2.88 15.97
N THR A 113 4.32 -2.34 16.73
CA THR A 113 4.22 -2.28 18.19
C THR A 113 3.05 -1.41 18.64
N GLU A 114 2.63 -1.53 19.90
CA GLU A 114 1.54 -0.71 20.44
C GLU A 114 1.85 0.80 20.37
N GLU A 115 3.10 1.17 20.63
CA GLU A 115 3.55 2.56 20.56
C GLU A 115 3.51 3.11 19.12
N GLU A 116 4.02 2.33 18.16
CA GLU A 116 3.96 2.70 16.74
C GLU A 116 2.50 2.81 16.27
N ALA A 117 1.65 1.86 16.66
CA ALA A 117 0.22 1.88 16.33
C ALA A 117 -0.48 3.13 16.87
N ALA A 118 -0.16 3.58 18.08
CA ALA A 118 -0.73 4.80 18.66
C ALA A 118 -0.36 6.03 17.83
N ARG A 119 0.93 6.21 17.50
CA ARG A 119 1.41 7.34 16.68
C ARG A 119 0.80 7.34 15.27
N ILE A 120 0.62 6.17 14.67
CA ILE A 120 -0.01 6.04 13.35
C ILE A 120 -1.47 6.44 13.39
N LYS A 121 -2.21 6.01 14.42
CA LYS A 121 -3.63 6.40 14.59
C LYS A 121 -3.77 7.91 14.78
N GLU A 122 -2.90 8.53 15.58
CA GLU A 122 -2.86 9.98 15.74
C GLU A 122 -2.59 10.70 14.42
N LEU A 123 -1.62 10.21 13.65
CA LEU A 123 -1.29 10.78 12.34
C LEU A 123 -2.44 10.63 11.34
N ILE A 124 -3.08 9.46 11.26
CA ILE A 124 -4.25 9.22 10.40
C ILE A 124 -5.38 10.19 10.78
N ALA A 125 -5.66 10.36 12.07
CA ALA A 125 -6.67 11.30 12.54
C ALA A 125 -6.33 12.76 12.18
N ALA A 126 -5.05 13.15 12.27
CA ALA A 126 -4.61 14.51 11.94
C ALA A 126 -4.65 14.81 10.42
N LEU A 127 -4.43 13.81 9.58
CA LEU A 127 -4.42 13.96 8.11
C LEU A 127 -5.79 13.68 7.45
N GLY A 128 -6.65 12.91 8.11
CA GLY A 128 -7.97 12.50 7.63
C GLY A 128 -9.14 13.33 8.16
N GLY A 129 -8.87 14.32 9.01
CA GLY A 129 -9.82 15.35 9.44
C GLY A 129 -10.11 16.40 8.37
#